data_AF-A0A2K5D2P4-F1
#
_entry.id   AF-A0A2K5D2P4-F1
#
_cell.length_a   1.000
_cell.length_b   1.000
_cell.length_c   1.000
_cell.angle_alpha   90.00
_cell.angle_beta   90.00
_cell.angle_gamma   90.00
#
_symmetry.space_group_name_H-M   'P 1'
#
loop_
_entity.id
_entity.type
_entity.pdbx_description
1 polymer ?
#
loop_
_entity_poly.entity_id
_entity_poly.type
_entity_poly.pdbx_seq_one_letter_code
_entity_poly.pdbx_strand_id
1 'polypeptide(L)'
;GSSESRPPGASREGTGIVESLLLVLPTVDVATALPLQVAPSAVPMDLRLDHQFSLPVAEPALREQQLQQELLALKQKQQIQRQILIAEFQRQHEQLSRQHEAQLHEHIKQQQEMLAMKHQQELLEHQRKLERHRQEQELEKQHREQKLQQLKNKEKGKESESCFSICSFHTEFRLLWWLCLCIWRPAWPVFF
;
A
#
# COMPACT_ATOMS: atom_id res chain seq x y z
N GLY A 1 -32.30 -3.88 26.81
CA GLY A 1 -31.18 -4.73 26.37
C GLY A 1 -31.46 -5.18 24.95
N SER A 2 -30.42 -5.14 24.12
CA SER A 2 -30.33 -5.64 22.74
C SER A 2 -31.02 -4.83 21.64
N SER A 3 -30.24 -3.93 21.03
CA SER A 3 -30.47 -3.41 19.68
C SER A 3 -29.36 -3.93 18.76
N GLU A 4 -29.69 -4.99 18.01
CA GLU A 4 -28.87 -5.63 16.99
C GLU A 4 -28.87 -4.76 15.72
N SER A 5 -27.70 -4.27 15.33
CA SER A 5 -27.49 -3.40 14.17
C SER A 5 -26.75 -4.19 13.10
N ARG A 6 -27.47 -4.59 12.05
CA ARG A 6 -26.95 -5.28 10.86
C ARG A 6 -26.46 -4.24 9.84
N PRO A 7 -25.26 -4.36 9.24
CA PRO A 7 -24.90 -3.53 8.10
C PRO A 7 -25.33 -4.18 6.76
N PRO A 8 -25.87 -3.43 5.80
CA PRO A 8 -26.04 -3.86 4.42
C PRO A 8 -24.90 -3.33 3.53
N GLY A 9 -24.65 -4.02 2.40
CA GLY A 9 -23.93 -3.43 1.27
C GLY A 9 -22.62 -4.11 0.90
N ALA A 10 -22.68 -5.36 0.46
CA ALA A 10 -21.62 -5.97 -0.33
C ALA A 10 -21.67 -5.39 -1.77
N SER A 11 -20.99 -4.27 -2.00
CA SER A 11 -20.70 -3.78 -3.35
C SER A 11 -19.60 -4.65 -3.98
N ARG A 12 -20.08 -5.71 -4.63
CA ARG A 12 -19.77 -6.15 -5.99
C ARG A 12 -18.74 -5.32 -6.79
N GLU A 13 -17.44 -5.41 -6.49
CA GLU A 13 -16.35 -5.19 -7.45
C GLU A 13 -15.19 -6.13 -7.10
N GLY A 14 -14.77 -6.99 -8.03
CA GLY A 14 -13.71 -7.97 -7.77
C GLY A 14 -13.69 -9.20 -8.67
N THR A 15 -14.42 -9.24 -9.79
CA THR A 15 -14.27 -10.26 -10.85
C THR A 15 -13.07 -9.95 -11.76
N GLY A 16 -11.91 -9.61 -11.18
CA GLY A 16 -10.69 -9.26 -11.94
C GLY A 16 -9.44 -10.03 -11.52
N ILE A 17 -9.50 -10.84 -10.46
CA ILE A 17 -8.31 -11.51 -9.90
C ILE A 17 -8.31 -13.02 -10.20
N VAL A 18 -9.47 -13.61 -10.52
CA VAL A 18 -9.56 -15.04 -10.88
C VAL A 18 -9.15 -15.34 -12.32
N GLU A 19 -9.10 -14.33 -13.21
CA GLU A 19 -8.73 -14.52 -14.62
C GLU A 19 -7.21 -14.56 -14.84
N SER A 20 -6.41 -14.02 -13.91
CA SER A 20 -4.94 -14.01 -14.02
C SER A 20 -4.25 -15.27 -13.52
N LEU A 21 -4.96 -16.15 -12.79
CA LEU A 21 -4.42 -17.45 -12.37
C LEU A 21 -4.57 -18.56 -13.43
N LEU A 22 -5.32 -18.33 -14.51
CA LEU A 22 -5.60 -19.36 -15.51
C LEU A 22 -4.52 -19.49 -16.60
N LEU A 23 -3.51 -18.62 -16.63
CA LEU A 23 -2.54 -18.57 -17.73
C LEU A 23 -1.20 -19.28 -17.46
N VAL A 24 -0.97 -19.87 -16.29
CA VAL A 24 0.29 -20.58 -16.00
C VAL A 24 0.06 -21.87 -15.21
N LEU A 25 -0.77 -22.75 -15.75
CA LEU A 25 -0.68 -24.18 -15.46
C LEU A 25 0.02 -24.83 -16.66
N PRO A 26 1.19 -25.48 -16.50
CA PRO A 26 1.64 -26.40 -17.52
C PRO A 26 0.68 -27.58 -17.49
N THR A 27 -0.17 -27.68 -18.51
CA THR A 27 -0.94 -28.89 -18.83
C THR A 27 0.08 -30.00 -19.06
N VAL A 28 0.31 -30.82 -18.04
CA VAL A 28 1.10 -32.05 -18.17
C VAL A 28 0.23 -33.00 -18.98
N ASP A 29 0.48 -33.03 -20.28
CA ASP A 29 -0.12 -33.94 -21.24
C ASP A 29 0.39 -35.35 -20.92
N VAL A 30 -0.35 -36.07 -20.07
CA VAL A 30 -0.18 -37.50 -19.82
C VAL A 30 -0.86 -38.25 -20.97
N ALA A 31 -0.27 -38.16 -22.16
CA ALA A 31 -0.61 -38.97 -23.33
C ALA A 31 0.62 -39.78 -23.74
N THR A 32 1.09 -40.66 -22.85
CA THR A 32 2.01 -41.75 -23.24
C THR A 32 1.87 -42.96 -22.31
N ALA A 33 0.62 -43.40 -22.11
CA ALA A 33 0.36 -44.77 -21.66
C ALA A 33 -0.46 -45.46 -22.75
N LEU A 34 0.22 -46.03 -23.73
CA LEU A 34 -0.32 -47.20 -24.42
C LEU A 34 -0.21 -48.37 -23.43
N PRO A 35 -1.32 -48.91 -22.87
CA PRO A 35 -1.28 -50.26 -22.35
C PRO A 35 -1.15 -51.16 -23.57
N LEU A 36 0.03 -51.76 -23.73
CA LEU A 36 0.27 -52.83 -24.70
C LEU A 36 -0.66 -54.00 -24.33
N GLN A 37 -1.87 -54.00 -24.88
CA GLN A 37 -2.58 -55.23 -25.13
C GLN A 37 -1.65 -56.08 -25.99
N VAL A 38 -1.30 -57.27 -25.54
CA VAL A 38 -1.77 -58.56 -26.08
C VAL A 38 -0.98 -59.64 -25.32
N ALA A 39 -1.65 -60.39 -24.46
CA ALA A 39 -1.27 -61.77 -24.25
C ALA A 39 -2.08 -62.61 -25.24
N PRO A 40 -1.44 -63.50 -26.01
CA PRO A 40 -2.04 -64.78 -26.31
C PRO A 40 -1.10 -65.89 -25.83
N SER A 41 -1.69 -66.79 -25.06
CA SER A 41 -1.28 -68.19 -24.94
C SER A 41 -0.82 -68.76 -26.29
N ALA A 42 0.44 -69.18 -26.41
CA ALA A 42 0.87 -70.28 -27.28
C ALA A 42 2.34 -70.59 -27.03
N VAL A 43 2.58 -71.73 -26.37
CA VAL A 43 3.85 -72.45 -26.42
C VAL A 43 4.07 -72.88 -27.89
N PRO A 44 5.20 -72.57 -28.53
CA PRO A 44 5.68 -73.39 -29.63
C PRO A 44 6.59 -74.44 -29.01
N MET A 45 6.08 -75.66 -28.87
CA MET A 45 6.98 -76.81 -28.97
C MET A 45 7.60 -76.72 -30.36
N ASP A 46 8.89 -76.42 -30.43
CA ASP A 46 9.65 -76.75 -31.61
C ASP A 46 10.88 -77.57 -31.25
N LEU A 47 11.04 -78.60 -32.07
CA LEU A 47 11.87 -79.76 -31.91
C LEU A 47 13.33 -79.41 -32.20
N ARG A 48 14.23 -80.12 -31.50
CA ARG A 48 15.47 -80.67 -32.07
C ARG A 48 16.24 -79.76 -33.05
N LEU A 49 16.92 -78.75 -32.54
CA LEU A 49 18.20 -78.38 -33.15
C LEU A 49 19.30 -79.11 -32.37
N ASP A 50 19.60 -80.30 -32.85
CA ASP A 50 20.88 -80.98 -32.70
C ASP A 50 21.98 -80.01 -33.13
N HIS A 51 22.42 -79.14 -32.22
CA HIS A 51 23.63 -78.38 -32.44
C HIS A 51 24.78 -79.29 -32.05
N GLN A 52 25.25 -80.05 -33.04
CA GLN A 52 26.65 -80.43 -33.18
C GLN A 52 27.53 -79.18 -32.99
N PHE A 53 27.70 -78.71 -31.76
CA PHE A 53 28.70 -77.71 -31.43
C PHE A 53 30.02 -78.46 -31.25
N SER A 54 30.56 -78.91 -32.38
CA SER A 54 32.01 -78.85 -32.55
C SER A 54 32.38 -77.38 -32.64
N LEU A 55 32.44 -76.70 -31.50
CA LEU A 55 33.05 -75.36 -31.42
C LEU A 55 34.43 -75.46 -30.84
N PRO A 56 35.36 -74.61 -31.30
CA PRO A 56 36.62 -74.43 -30.63
C PRO A 56 36.34 -74.00 -29.19
N VAL A 57 37.10 -74.58 -28.27
CA VAL A 57 37.09 -74.31 -26.81
C VAL A 57 37.28 -72.82 -26.45
N ALA A 58 37.47 -71.93 -27.44
CA ALA A 58 37.57 -70.48 -27.30
C ALA A 58 36.23 -69.71 -27.27
N GLU A 59 35.11 -70.30 -27.72
CA GLU A 59 33.82 -69.60 -27.79
C GLU A 59 33.20 -69.18 -26.43
N PRO A 60 33.25 -69.99 -25.35
CA PRO A 60 32.76 -69.54 -24.04
C PRO A 60 33.61 -68.41 -23.44
N ALA A 61 34.93 -68.42 -23.65
CA ALA A 61 35.83 -67.38 -23.15
C ALA A 61 35.59 -66.02 -23.83
N LEU A 62 35.32 -66.02 -25.15
CA LEU A 62 34.93 -64.81 -25.87
C LEU A 62 33.59 -64.25 -25.38
N ARG A 63 32.61 -65.12 -25.12
CA ARG A 63 31.29 -64.72 -24.60
C ARG A 63 31.39 -64.08 -23.22
N GLU A 64 32.22 -64.66 -22.35
CA GLU A 64 32.45 -64.12 -21.00
C GLU A 64 33.16 -62.76 -21.05
N GLN A 65 34.16 -62.60 -21.94
CA GLN A 65 34.83 -61.33 -22.16
C GLN A 65 33.86 -60.24 -22.65
N GLN A 66 32.94 -60.59 -23.56
CA GLN A 66 31.91 -59.66 -24.05
C GLN A 66 30.97 -59.22 -22.91
N LEU A 67 30.54 -60.14 -22.04
CA LEU A 67 29.71 -59.84 -20.89
C LEU A 67 30.42 -58.91 -19.88
N GLN A 68 31.70 -59.13 -19.62
CA GLN A 68 32.49 -58.21 -18.79
C GLN A 68 32.55 -56.80 -19.38
N GLN A 69 32.75 -56.68 -20.68
CA GLN A 69 32.78 -55.38 -21.36
C GLN A 69 31.42 -54.68 -21.32
N GLU A 70 30.34 -55.43 -21.52
CA GLU A 70 28.98 -54.91 -21.43
C GLU A 70 28.62 -54.47 -20.01
N LEU A 71 29.05 -55.22 -18.98
CA LEU A 71 28.85 -54.84 -17.58
C LEU A 71 29.56 -53.52 -17.24
N LEU A 72 30.80 -53.34 -17.72
CA LEU A 72 31.55 -52.10 -17.53
C LEU A 72 30.87 -50.91 -18.23
N ALA A 73 30.44 -51.10 -19.49
CA ALA A 73 29.72 -50.08 -20.24
C ALA A 73 28.38 -49.71 -19.56
N LEU A 74 27.65 -50.70 -19.07
CA LEU A 74 26.39 -50.50 -18.35
C LEU A 74 26.61 -49.71 -17.05
N LYS A 75 27.65 -50.04 -16.29
CA LYS A 75 28.01 -49.32 -15.06
C LYS A 75 28.33 -47.84 -15.36
N GLN A 76 29.11 -47.58 -16.42
CA GLN A 76 29.43 -46.22 -16.83
C GLN A 76 28.17 -45.45 -17.25
N LYS A 77 27.27 -46.07 -18.02
CA LYS A 77 25.99 -45.48 -18.42
C LYS A 77 25.13 -45.13 -17.20
N GLN A 78 25.04 -46.01 -16.21
CA GLN A 78 24.31 -45.74 -14.97
C GLN A 78 24.92 -44.59 -14.17
N GLN A 79 26.25 -44.52 -14.09
CA GLN A 79 26.94 -43.42 -13.41
C GLN A 79 26.61 -42.08 -14.08
N ILE A 80 26.65 -42.02 -15.41
CA ILE A 80 26.32 -40.81 -16.17
C ILE A 80 24.84 -40.43 -15.97
N GLN A 81 23.91 -41.39 -16.04
CA GLN A 81 22.48 -41.13 -15.79
C GLN A 81 22.23 -40.52 -14.41
N ARG A 82 22.91 -41.02 -13.36
CA ARG A 82 22.80 -40.44 -12.00
C ARG A 82 23.31 -39.00 -11.96
N GLN A 83 24.43 -38.72 -12.62
CA GLN A 83 24.98 -37.35 -12.67
C GLN A 83 24.04 -36.39 -13.39
N ILE A 84 23.46 -36.81 -14.51
CA ILE A 84 22.46 -36.01 -15.25
C ILE A 84 21.26 -35.73 -14.36
N LEU A 85 20.70 -36.75 -13.72
CA LEU A 85 19.55 -36.59 -12.83
C LEU A 85 19.84 -35.62 -11.67
N ILE A 86 21.01 -35.73 -11.04
CA ILE A 86 21.42 -34.81 -9.97
C ILE A 86 21.56 -33.38 -10.51
N ALA A 87 22.18 -33.20 -11.67
CA ALA A 87 22.36 -31.89 -12.29
C ALA A 87 21.02 -31.25 -12.68
N GLU A 88 20.08 -32.04 -13.20
CA GLU A 88 18.72 -31.59 -13.53
C GLU A 88 17.97 -31.15 -12.27
N PHE A 89 18.03 -31.96 -11.20
CA PHE A 89 17.42 -31.61 -9.92
C PHE A 89 18.03 -30.33 -9.34
N GLN A 90 19.35 -30.19 -9.38
CA GLN A 90 20.03 -28.97 -8.93
C GLN A 90 19.60 -27.76 -9.73
N ARG A 91 19.50 -27.87 -11.06
CA ARG A 91 19.03 -26.78 -11.92
C ARG A 91 17.60 -26.37 -11.58
N GLN A 92 16.69 -27.33 -11.38
CA GLN A 92 15.31 -27.03 -10.99
C GLN A 92 15.25 -26.37 -9.61
N HIS A 93 16.01 -26.90 -8.64
CA HIS A 93 16.09 -26.35 -7.30
C HIS A 93 16.61 -24.91 -7.31
N GLU A 94 17.69 -24.64 -8.05
CA GLU A 94 18.26 -23.30 -8.16
C GLU A 94 17.30 -22.33 -8.86
N GLN A 95 16.60 -22.78 -9.91
CA GLN A 95 15.57 -21.98 -10.57
C GLN A 95 14.44 -21.59 -9.59
N LEU A 96 13.90 -22.55 -8.85
CA LEU A 96 12.86 -22.29 -7.86
C LEU A 96 13.37 -21.40 -6.73
N SER A 97 14.59 -21.61 -6.27
CA SER A 97 15.24 -20.78 -5.26
C SER A 97 15.36 -19.33 -5.71
N ARG A 98 15.79 -19.09 -6.96
CA ARG A 98 15.86 -17.75 -7.55
C ARG A 98 14.48 -17.10 -7.67
N GLN A 99 13.44 -17.87 -7.96
CA GLN A 99 12.06 -17.35 -7.99
C GLN A 99 11.61 -16.91 -6.59
N HIS A 100 11.82 -17.74 -5.56
CA HIS A 100 11.50 -17.36 -4.19
C HIS A 100 12.30 -16.13 -3.74
N GLU A 101 13.58 -16.05 -4.09
CA GLU A 101 14.41 -14.89 -3.79
C GLU A 101 13.91 -13.63 -4.49
N ALA A 102 13.53 -13.71 -5.76
CA ALA A 102 12.96 -12.59 -6.50
C ALA A 102 11.65 -12.08 -5.87
N GLN A 103 10.77 -13.00 -5.45
CA GLN A 103 9.52 -12.65 -4.76
C GLN A 103 9.78 -11.93 -3.43
N LEU A 104 10.78 -12.37 -2.66
CA LEU A 104 11.16 -11.70 -1.42
C LEU A 104 11.69 -10.28 -1.68
N HIS A 105 12.54 -10.12 -2.69
CA HIS A 105 13.06 -8.80 -3.07
C HIS A 105 11.94 -7.86 -3.52
N GLU A 106 10.97 -8.36 -4.28
CA GLU A 106 9.81 -7.57 -4.68
C GLU A 106 8.96 -7.15 -3.47
N HIS A 107 8.70 -8.07 -2.55
CA HIS A 107 7.95 -7.75 -1.32
C HIS A 107 8.69 -6.71 -0.45
N ILE A 108 10.01 -6.87 -0.27
CA ILE A 108 10.83 -5.90 0.47
C ILE A 108 10.78 -4.53 -0.21
N LYS A 109 10.90 -4.49 -1.54
CA LYS A 109 10.85 -3.26 -2.32
C LYS A 109 9.49 -2.56 -2.17
N GLN A 110 8.39 -3.28 -2.34
CA GLN A 110 7.04 -2.75 -2.15
C GLN A 110 6.81 -2.23 -0.72
N GLN A 111 7.30 -2.95 0.28
CA GLN A 111 7.24 -2.50 1.67
C GLN A 111 8.03 -1.19 1.88
N GLN A 112 9.22 -1.08 1.28
CA GLN A 112 10.02 0.13 1.35
C GLN A 112 9.35 1.33 0.66
N GLU A 113 8.76 1.13 -0.52
CA GLU A 113 8.02 2.16 -1.25
C GLU A 113 6.78 2.63 -0.46
N MET A 114 6.04 1.71 0.14
CA MET A 114 4.89 2.03 0.99
C MET A 114 5.32 2.86 2.21
N LEU A 115 6.42 2.50 2.89
CA LEU A 115 6.94 3.26 4.01
C LEU A 115 7.42 4.65 3.60
N ALA A 116 8.10 4.76 2.45
CA ALA A 116 8.53 6.05 1.91
C ALA A 116 7.33 6.95 1.57
N MET A 117 6.30 6.41 0.93
CA MET A 117 5.06 7.13 0.61
C MET A 117 4.33 7.55 1.89
N LYS A 118 4.24 6.68 2.90
CA LYS A 118 3.62 7.00 4.19
C LYS A 118 4.34 8.16 4.87
N HIS A 119 5.68 8.15 4.88
CA HIS A 119 6.45 9.25 5.45
C HIS A 119 6.23 10.57 4.69
N GLN A 120 6.19 10.51 3.35
CA GLN A 120 5.86 11.68 2.53
C GLN A 120 4.45 12.21 2.83
N GLN A 121 3.48 11.32 2.99
CA GLN A 121 2.12 11.70 3.36
C GLN A 121 2.07 12.34 4.74
N GLU A 122 2.78 11.80 5.73
CA GLU A 122 2.86 12.35 7.07
C GLU A 122 3.43 13.77 7.09
N LEU A 123 4.44 14.06 6.25
CA LEU A 123 4.98 15.41 6.08
C LEU A 123 3.93 16.39 5.54
N LEU A 124 3.16 15.97 4.53
CA LEU A 124 2.09 16.79 3.96
C LEU A 124 0.95 17.02 4.96
N GLU A 125 0.59 16.01 5.74
CA GLU A 125 -0.42 16.13 6.80
C GLU A 125 0.05 17.09 7.91
N HIS A 126 1.33 17.02 8.28
CA HIS A 126 1.92 17.95 9.25
C HIS A 126 1.88 19.39 8.72
N GLN A 127 2.25 19.62 7.46
CA GLN A 127 2.18 20.93 6.82
C GLN A 127 0.74 21.49 6.80
N ARG A 128 -0.23 20.67 6.37
CA ARG A 128 -1.67 21.05 6.40
C ARG A 128 -2.14 21.38 7.81
N LYS A 129 -1.67 20.65 8.81
CA LYS A 129 -2.02 20.90 10.22
C LYS A 129 -1.49 22.25 10.70
N LEU A 130 -0.25 22.60 10.36
CA LEU A 130 0.32 23.90 10.68
C LEU A 130 -0.44 25.04 10.00
N GLU A 131 -0.82 24.86 8.74
CA GLU A 131 -1.60 25.85 8.00
C GLU A 131 -3.00 26.06 8.59
N ARG A 132 -3.69 24.97 8.97
CA ARG A 132 -4.97 25.08 9.70
C ARG A 132 -4.81 25.81 11.02
N HIS A 133 -3.79 25.47 11.82
CA HIS A 133 -3.55 26.15 13.09
C HIS A 133 -3.30 27.64 12.90
N ARG A 134 -2.57 28.02 11.83
CA ARG A 134 -2.37 29.43 11.48
C ARG A 134 -3.70 30.12 11.12
N GLN A 135 -4.53 29.50 10.29
CA GLN A 135 -5.83 30.05 9.90
C GLN A 135 -6.76 30.21 11.10
N GLU A 136 -6.83 29.22 11.99
CA GLU A 136 -7.61 29.30 13.22
C GLU A 136 -7.14 30.45 14.13
N GLN A 137 -5.83 30.64 14.27
CA GLN A 137 -5.26 31.75 15.04
C GLN A 137 -5.59 33.11 14.43
N GLU A 138 -5.56 33.23 13.10
CA GLU A 138 -5.94 34.46 12.38
C GLU A 138 -7.43 34.78 12.56
N LEU A 139 -8.30 33.76 12.45
CA LEU A 139 -9.75 33.91 12.69
C LEU A 139 -10.06 34.30 14.14
N GLU A 140 -9.38 33.70 15.12
CA GLU A 140 -9.57 34.04 16.52
C GLU A 140 -9.12 35.48 16.80
N LYS A 141 -8.00 35.92 16.21
CA LYS A 141 -7.52 37.29 16.31
C LYS A 141 -8.50 38.28 15.71
N GLN A 142 -9.02 38.01 14.50
CA GLN A 142 -10.04 38.85 13.88
C GLN A 142 -11.29 38.96 14.74
N HIS A 143 -11.76 37.86 15.34
CA HIS A 143 -12.90 37.87 16.23
C HIS A 143 -12.65 38.70 17.51
N ARG A 144 -11.46 38.58 18.12
CA ARG A 144 -11.06 39.40 19.27
C ARG A 144 -11.00 40.88 18.90
N GLU A 145 -10.43 41.22 17.75
CA GLU A 145 -10.33 42.60 17.25
C GLU A 145 -11.72 43.20 16.97
N GLN A 146 -12.63 42.44 16.35
CA GLN A 146 -14.02 42.86 16.14
C GLN A 146 -14.72 43.17 17.48
N LYS A 147 -14.55 42.30 18.48
CA LYS A 147 -15.12 42.52 19.82
C LYS A 147 -14.57 43.80 20.47
N LEU A 148 -13.27 44.04 20.35
CA LEU A 148 -12.64 45.28 20.85
C LEU A 148 -13.15 46.52 20.11
N GLN A 149 -13.34 46.45 18.79
CA GLN A 149 -13.91 47.55 18.01
C GLN A 149 -15.36 47.85 18.44
N GLN A 150 -16.17 46.83 18.69
CA GLN A 150 -17.53 47.01 19.21
C GLN A 150 -17.53 47.70 20.58
N LEU A 151 -16.64 47.30 21.48
CA LEU A 151 -16.50 47.96 22.80
C LEU A 151 -16.05 49.41 22.65
N LYS A 152 -15.04 49.69 21.82
CA LYS A 152 -14.56 51.05 21.54
C LYS A 152 -15.63 51.94 20.94
N ASN A 153 -16.44 51.42 20.02
CA ASN A 153 -17.57 52.16 19.44
C ASN A 153 -18.67 52.43 20.47
N LYS A 154 -18.92 51.47 21.37
CA LYS A 154 -19.88 51.62 22.47
C LYS A 154 -19.42 52.64 23.51
N GLU A 155 -18.12 52.72 23.81
CA GLU A 155 -17.54 53.77 24.66
C GLU A 155 -17.59 55.14 23.98
N LYS A 156 -17.17 55.24 22.71
CA LYS A 156 -17.31 56.49 21.96
C LYS A 156 -18.75 56.97 21.87
N GLY A 157 -19.73 56.06 21.75
CA GLY A 157 -21.15 56.39 21.80
C GLY A 157 -21.53 57.04 23.13
N LYS A 158 -21.10 56.46 24.25
CA LYS A 158 -21.31 57.03 25.59
C LYS A 158 -20.56 58.34 25.81
N GLU A 159 -19.34 58.48 25.29
CA GLU A 159 -18.59 59.73 25.33
C GLU A 159 -19.24 60.79 24.46
N SER A 160 -19.83 60.42 23.32
CA SER A 160 -20.57 61.34 22.47
C SER A 160 -21.89 61.76 23.11
N GLU A 161 -22.63 60.87 23.78
CA GLU A 161 -23.81 61.22 24.59
C GLU A 161 -23.45 62.09 25.80
N SER A 162 -22.35 61.75 26.49
CA SER A 162 -21.80 62.52 27.60
C SER A 162 -21.34 63.90 27.14
N CYS A 163 -20.64 64.00 26.01
CA CYS A 163 -20.22 65.26 25.40
C CYS A 163 -21.42 66.07 24.93
N PHE A 164 -22.42 65.44 24.30
CA PHE A 164 -23.66 66.11 23.89
C PHE A 164 -24.43 66.66 25.09
N SER A 165 -24.50 65.90 26.18
CA SER A 165 -25.11 66.32 27.44
C SER A 165 -24.31 67.47 28.07
N ILE A 166 -22.98 67.35 28.20
CA ILE A 166 -22.12 68.40 28.75
C ILE A 166 -22.20 69.69 27.93
N CYS A 167 -22.20 69.61 26.59
CA CYS A 167 -22.40 70.76 25.71
C CYS A 167 -23.80 71.37 25.87
N SER A 168 -24.84 70.56 26.03
CA SER A 168 -26.21 71.02 26.27
C SER A 168 -26.31 71.77 27.60
N PHE A 169 -25.76 71.20 28.68
CA PHE A 169 -25.66 71.85 29.98
C PHE A 169 -24.83 73.15 29.92
N HIS A 170 -23.71 73.16 29.19
CA HIS A 170 -22.90 74.37 29.04
C HIS A 170 -23.60 75.46 28.23
N THR A 171 -24.50 75.11 27.30
CA THR A 171 -25.30 76.08 26.53
C THR A 171 -26.38 76.72 27.39
N GLU A 172 -27.08 75.93 28.20
CA GLU A 172 -28.04 76.42 29.21
C GLU A 172 -27.35 77.31 30.24
N PHE A 173 -26.20 76.89 30.79
CA PHE A 173 -25.41 77.71 31.72
C PHE A 173 -24.82 78.96 31.06
N ARG A 174 -24.49 78.94 29.76
CA ARG A 174 -24.08 80.13 29.01
C ARG A 174 -25.21 81.13 28.85
N LEU A 175 -26.43 80.67 28.59
CA LEU A 175 -27.62 81.53 28.52
C LEU A 175 -27.98 82.09 29.89
N LEU A 176 -27.91 81.28 30.96
CA LEU A 176 -28.05 81.73 32.35
C LEU A 176 -26.95 82.71 32.76
N TRP A 177 -25.70 82.50 32.36
CA TRP A 177 -24.61 83.44 32.56
C TRP A 177 -24.87 84.75 31.83
N TRP A 178 -25.31 84.70 30.57
CA TRP A 178 -25.69 85.88 29.79
C TRP A 178 -26.84 86.65 30.44
N LEU A 179 -27.86 85.93 30.94
CA LEU A 179 -29.00 86.51 31.62
C LEU A 179 -28.59 87.13 32.97
N CYS A 180 -27.75 86.46 33.75
CA CYS A 180 -27.12 87.03 34.95
C CYS A 180 -26.27 88.25 34.62
N LEU A 181 -25.51 88.25 33.53
CA LEU A 181 -24.75 89.40 33.09
C LEU A 181 -25.67 90.56 32.67
N CYS A 182 -26.80 90.28 32.02
CA CYS A 182 -27.81 91.28 31.67
C CYS A 182 -28.56 91.82 32.91
N ILE A 183 -28.84 90.97 33.88
CA ILE A 183 -29.54 91.33 35.14
C ILE A 183 -28.59 92.04 36.12
N TRP A 184 -27.29 91.75 36.10
CA TRP A 184 -26.26 92.41 36.92
C TRP A 184 -25.68 93.67 36.25
N ARG A 185 -26.06 93.96 35.00
CA ARG A 185 -25.71 95.18 34.27
C ARG A 185 -26.77 96.30 34.35
N PRO A 186 -27.31 96.62 35.53
CA PRO A 186 -27.86 97.96 35.74
C PRO A 186 -27.30 98.59 37.02
N ALA A 187 -25.98 98.85 37.08
CA ALA A 187 -25.41 99.70 38.14
C ALA A 187 -23.99 100.26 37.88
N TRP A 188 -23.51 100.39 36.64
CA TRP A 188 -22.28 101.17 36.39
C TRP A 188 -22.59 102.38 35.49
N PRO A 189 -22.69 103.59 36.09
CA PRO A 189 -22.87 104.82 35.34
C PRO A 189 -21.58 105.18 34.60
N VAL A 190 -21.79 105.86 33.47
CA VAL A 190 -20.88 106.82 32.83
C VAL A 190 -19.80 107.35 33.80
N PHE A 191 -18.52 107.14 33.50
CA PHE A 191 -17.45 108.15 33.42
C PHE A 191 -16.05 107.48 33.31
N PHE A 192 -15.28 107.93 32.31
CA PHE A 192 -13.81 107.86 32.13
C PHE A 192 -13.09 106.51 32.24
#